data_AF-A0A2N3B6L5-F1
#
_entry.id   AF-A0A2N3B6L5-F1
#
_cell.length_a   1.000
_cell.length_b   1.000
_cell.length_c   1.000
_cell.angle_alpha   90.00
_cell.angle_beta   90.00
_cell.angle_gamma   90.00
#
_symmetry.space_group_name_H-M   'P 1'
#
loop_
_entity.id
_entity.type
_entity.pdbx_description
1 polymer ?
#
loop_
_entity_poly.entity_id
_entity_poly.type
_entity_poly.pdbx_seq_one_letter_code
_entity_poly.pdbx_strand_id
1 'polypeptide(L)'
;MITPAQLLRRLVVAQAGDEAAWVAEQLDALAAGATERVLHIFLGLAPRRLGKADLALTPADRAEADAAVPGWRLDGWSLDGAARVLGLMVHVGQRPFAERFKDLRRTADVAEMVALYRGLPLYPDPASLHFEVGEGLRSTIRPVFEAIAHHNPYPRDHFDEHRWNHMILKALFIGAPLAPVVGLEARANPELARILLDYAEERWAAGRPVAQDLWLPVRPFAADPAIRARLDAACAAGRLHEEALS
;
A
#
# COMPACT_ATOMS: atom_id res chain seq x y z
N MET A 1 -3.02 23.77 4.02
CA MET A 1 -2.38 22.50 3.62
C MET A 1 -3.03 22.05 2.33
N ILE A 2 -2.25 21.56 1.37
CA ILE A 2 -2.76 21.02 0.11
C ILE A 2 -3.50 19.69 0.39
N THR A 3 -4.64 19.46 -0.26
CA THR A 3 -5.35 18.16 -0.13
C THR A 3 -4.69 17.10 -1.03
N PRO A 4 -4.87 15.80 -0.76
CA PRO A 4 -4.35 14.75 -1.63
C PRO A 4 -4.83 14.87 -3.08
N ALA A 5 -6.09 15.25 -3.29
CA ALA A 5 -6.65 15.47 -4.64
C ALA A 5 -5.98 16.66 -5.35
N GLN A 6 -5.71 17.75 -4.64
CA GLN A 6 -5.01 18.91 -5.19
C GLN A 6 -3.56 18.57 -5.56
N LEU A 7 -2.85 17.82 -4.70
CA LEU A 7 -1.49 17.35 -4.96
C LEU A 7 -1.44 16.44 -6.19
N LEU A 8 -2.27 15.40 -6.23
CA LEU A 8 -2.36 14.49 -7.38
C LEU A 8 -2.71 15.24 -8.66
N ARG A 9 -3.66 16.18 -8.61
CA ARG A 9 -4.03 16.97 -9.79
C ARG A 9 -2.87 17.80 -10.31
N ARG A 10 -2.14 18.48 -9.41
CA ARG A 10 -0.96 19.27 -9.77
C ARG A 10 0.09 18.39 -10.45
N LEU A 11 0.41 17.25 -9.85
CA LEU A 11 1.41 16.30 -10.37
C LEU A 11 1.01 15.74 -11.73
N VAL A 12 -0.24 15.25 -11.84
CA VAL A 12 -0.73 14.62 -13.07
C VAL A 12 -0.77 15.64 -14.21
N VAL A 13 -1.33 16.82 -14.00
CA VAL A 13 -1.44 17.85 -15.05
C VAL A 13 -0.06 18.36 -15.47
N ALA A 14 0.84 18.60 -14.52
CA ALA A 14 2.19 19.10 -14.83
C ALA A 14 3.04 18.10 -15.63
N GLN A 15 2.78 16.80 -15.49
CA GLN A 15 3.55 15.73 -16.14
C GLN A 15 2.83 15.09 -17.34
N ALA A 16 1.62 15.54 -17.67
CA ALA A 16 0.81 14.99 -18.77
C ALA A 16 1.27 15.43 -20.18
N GLY A 17 2.20 16.38 -20.30
CA GLY A 17 2.66 16.90 -21.58
C GLY A 17 1.51 17.45 -22.43
N ASP A 18 1.40 17.02 -23.69
CA ASP A 18 0.36 17.47 -24.63
C ASP A 18 -1.06 17.07 -24.19
N GLU A 19 -1.20 16.08 -23.30
CA GLU A 19 -2.49 15.61 -22.78
C GLU A 19 -2.96 16.37 -21.52
N ALA A 20 -2.23 17.42 -21.09
CA ALA A 20 -2.56 18.21 -19.91
C ALA A 20 -3.97 18.82 -19.96
N ALA A 21 -4.37 19.34 -21.13
CA ALA A 21 -5.72 19.88 -21.33
C ALA A 21 -6.79 18.78 -21.23
N TRP A 22 -6.56 17.65 -21.90
CA TRP A 22 -7.47 16.51 -21.87
C TRP A 22 -7.70 16.00 -20.45
N VAL A 23 -6.62 15.76 -19.68
CA VAL A 23 -6.77 15.22 -18.32
C VAL A 23 -7.46 16.22 -17.39
N ALA A 24 -7.17 17.52 -17.50
CA ALA A 24 -7.83 18.54 -16.71
C ALA A 24 -9.35 18.60 -17.00
N GLU A 25 -9.73 18.63 -18.27
CA GLU A 25 -11.14 18.63 -18.70
C GLU A 25 -11.89 17.38 -18.23
N GLN A 26 -11.29 16.19 -18.34
CA GLN A 26 -11.92 14.96 -17.87
C GLN A 26 -12.11 14.97 -16.35
N LEU A 27 -11.11 15.43 -15.59
CA LEU A 27 -11.21 15.52 -14.13
C LEU A 27 -12.29 16.53 -13.70
N ASP A 28 -12.42 17.65 -14.40
CA ASP A 28 -13.48 18.64 -14.14
C ASP A 28 -14.87 18.09 -14.45
N ALA A 29 -15.02 17.37 -15.56
CA ALA A 29 -16.27 16.69 -15.90
C ALA A 29 -16.65 15.65 -14.82
N LEU A 30 -15.70 14.84 -14.36
CA LEU A 30 -15.92 13.85 -13.29
C LEU A 30 -16.33 14.51 -11.97
N ALA A 31 -15.67 15.60 -11.59
CA ALA A 31 -16.01 16.39 -10.42
C ALA A 31 -17.39 17.05 -10.52
N ALA A 32 -17.80 17.42 -11.74
CA ALA A 32 -19.12 17.98 -12.04
C ALA A 32 -20.24 16.92 -12.16
N GLY A 33 -19.97 15.65 -11.80
CA GLY A 33 -20.97 14.59 -11.79
C GLY A 33 -21.18 13.88 -13.12
N ALA A 34 -20.17 13.81 -13.98
CA ALA A 34 -20.22 12.96 -15.17
C ALA A 34 -20.52 11.50 -14.81
N THR A 35 -21.19 10.78 -15.71
CA THR A 35 -21.65 9.39 -15.46
C THR A 35 -20.52 8.40 -15.17
N GLU A 36 -20.83 7.26 -14.53
CA GLU A 36 -19.85 6.16 -14.35
C GLU A 36 -19.25 5.70 -15.68
N ARG A 37 -20.01 5.75 -16.78
CA ARG A 37 -19.48 5.45 -18.13
C ARG A 37 -18.31 6.37 -18.49
N VAL A 38 -18.39 7.65 -18.17
CA VAL A 38 -17.29 8.62 -18.40
C VAL A 38 -16.10 8.28 -17.51
N LEU A 39 -16.32 7.91 -16.25
CA LEU A 39 -15.26 7.42 -15.36
C LEU A 39 -14.56 6.20 -15.99
N HIS A 40 -15.29 5.16 -16.38
CA HIS A 40 -14.70 3.96 -16.97
C HIS A 40 -13.89 4.27 -18.24
N ILE A 41 -14.38 5.17 -19.10
CA ILE A 41 -13.65 5.61 -20.30
C ILE A 41 -12.36 6.33 -19.89
N PHE A 42 -12.42 7.25 -18.93
CA PHE A 42 -11.25 7.95 -18.42
C PHE A 42 -10.20 6.97 -17.87
N LEU A 43 -10.61 6.03 -17.00
CA LEU A 43 -9.73 5.04 -16.41
C LEU A 43 -9.06 4.14 -17.47
N GLY A 44 -9.80 3.75 -18.51
CA GLY A 44 -9.28 2.93 -19.62
C GLY A 44 -8.42 3.69 -20.62
N LEU A 45 -8.61 5.00 -20.78
CA LEU A 45 -7.81 5.85 -21.66
C LEU A 45 -6.53 6.38 -21.02
N ALA A 46 -6.51 6.53 -19.69
CA ALA A 46 -5.35 7.03 -18.92
C ALA A 46 -4.01 6.44 -19.36
N PRO A 47 -3.80 5.11 -19.46
CA PRO A 47 -2.50 4.54 -19.86
C PRO A 47 -2.09 4.86 -21.30
N ARG A 48 -3.07 5.02 -22.20
CA ARG A 48 -2.81 5.30 -23.63
C ARG A 48 -2.49 6.77 -23.86
N ARG A 49 -3.14 7.65 -23.09
CA ARG A 49 -2.99 9.10 -23.17
C ARG A 49 -1.74 9.56 -22.42
N LEU A 50 -1.64 9.19 -21.15
CA LEU A 50 -0.61 9.70 -20.24
C LEU A 50 0.66 8.84 -20.21
N GLY A 51 0.60 7.62 -20.76
CA GLY A 51 1.68 6.66 -20.61
C GLY A 51 1.76 6.08 -19.19
N LYS A 52 2.78 5.25 -18.95
CA LYS A 52 2.97 4.49 -17.71
C LYS A 52 4.27 4.83 -16.98
N ALA A 53 4.88 5.98 -17.31
CA ALA A 53 6.08 6.43 -16.65
C ALA A 53 5.80 6.71 -15.17
N ASP A 54 6.78 6.45 -14.31
CA ASP A 54 6.71 6.82 -12.90
C ASP A 54 6.61 8.35 -12.74
N LEU A 55 5.90 8.80 -11.72
CA LEU A 55 5.85 10.20 -11.34
C LEU A 55 7.25 10.70 -10.98
N ALA A 56 7.66 11.80 -11.61
CA ALA A 56 8.83 12.57 -11.18
C ALA A 56 8.46 13.36 -9.91
N LEU A 57 8.94 12.91 -8.75
CA LEU A 57 8.62 13.52 -7.45
C LEU A 57 9.81 14.30 -6.88
N THR A 58 9.57 15.57 -6.56
CA THR A 58 10.53 16.39 -5.81
C THR A 58 10.50 16.09 -4.31
N PRO A 59 11.50 16.51 -3.52
CA PRO A 59 11.42 16.44 -2.06
C PRO A 59 10.20 17.18 -1.48
N ALA A 60 9.78 18.28 -2.13
CA ALA A 60 8.59 19.03 -1.71
C ALA A 60 7.30 18.23 -1.92
N ASP A 61 7.15 17.54 -3.06
CA ASP A 61 5.97 16.70 -3.32
C ASP A 61 5.83 15.57 -2.29
N ARG A 62 6.97 15.00 -1.85
CA ARG A 62 7.00 13.95 -0.82
C ARG A 62 6.59 14.49 0.54
N ALA A 63 7.10 15.66 0.92
CA ALA A 63 6.74 16.31 2.16
C ALA A 63 5.27 16.73 2.18
N GLU A 64 4.73 17.21 1.05
CA GLU A 64 3.31 17.54 0.92
C GLU A 64 2.41 16.30 0.99
N ALA A 65 2.82 15.17 0.40
CA ALA A 65 2.08 13.91 0.50
C ALA A 65 2.00 13.43 1.96
N ASP A 66 3.14 13.41 2.66
CA ASP A 66 3.20 12.98 4.06
C ASP A 66 2.43 13.93 4.99
N ALA A 67 2.49 15.24 4.74
CA ALA A 67 1.71 16.22 5.49
C ALA A 67 0.20 16.10 5.24
N ALA A 68 -0.21 15.69 4.04
CA ALA A 68 -1.62 15.49 3.70
C ALA A 68 -2.18 14.19 4.30
N VAL A 69 -1.41 13.10 4.26
CA VAL A 69 -1.74 11.81 4.87
C VAL A 69 -0.45 11.17 5.43
N PRO A 70 -0.23 11.16 6.76
CA PRO A 70 1.01 10.65 7.34
C PRO A 70 1.32 9.20 6.95
N GLY A 71 2.49 8.97 6.35
CA GLY A 71 2.95 7.67 5.87
C GLY A 71 2.46 7.29 4.46
N TRP A 72 1.63 8.10 3.81
CA TRP A 72 1.32 7.92 2.39
C TRP A 72 2.49 8.38 1.53
N ARG A 73 3.00 7.48 0.68
CA ARG A 73 4.06 7.84 -0.28
C ARG A 73 3.65 7.54 -1.70
N LEU A 74 4.00 8.48 -2.58
CA LEU A 74 3.79 8.40 -4.03
C LEU A 74 4.94 7.70 -4.77
N ASP A 75 5.96 7.24 -4.03
CA ASP A 75 7.09 6.48 -4.56
C ASP A 75 6.62 5.27 -5.40
N GLY A 76 7.08 5.19 -6.65
CA GLY A 76 6.74 4.09 -7.57
C GLY A 76 5.32 4.14 -8.14
N TRP A 77 4.59 5.25 -7.98
CA TRP A 77 3.34 5.49 -8.69
C TRP A 77 3.60 5.91 -10.14
N SER A 78 2.89 5.29 -11.08
CA SER A 78 2.87 5.73 -12.48
C SER A 78 1.91 6.90 -12.68
N LEU A 79 2.16 7.71 -13.72
CA LEU A 79 1.33 8.85 -14.08
C LEU A 79 -0.12 8.45 -14.37
N ASP A 80 -0.35 7.37 -15.12
CA ASP A 80 -1.70 6.84 -15.36
C ASP A 80 -2.35 6.30 -14.08
N GLY A 81 -1.58 5.65 -13.20
CA GLY A 81 -2.07 5.18 -11.90
C GLY A 81 -2.55 6.32 -11.01
N ALA A 82 -1.76 7.40 -10.93
CA ALA A 82 -2.12 8.61 -10.21
C ALA A 82 -3.37 9.28 -10.78
N ALA A 83 -3.46 9.37 -12.12
CA ALA A 83 -4.64 9.90 -12.79
C ALA A 83 -5.89 9.07 -12.51
N ARG A 84 -5.80 7.73 -12.55
CA ARG A 84 -6.92 6.82 -12.24
C ARG A 84 -7.43 7.00 -10.82
N VAL A 85 -6.53 7.02 -9.84
CA VAL A 85 -6.88 7.24 -8.43
C VAL A 85 -7.55 8.60 -8.26
N LEU A 86 -6.98 9.65 -8.85
CA LEU A 86 -7.56 10.99 -8.80
C LEU A 86 -8.96 11.05 -9.43
N GLY A 87 -9.15 10.45 -10.61
CA GLY A 87 -10.45 10.39 -11.28
C GLY A 87 -11.50 9.69 -10.43
N LEU A 88 -11.14 8.59 -9.77
CA LEU A 88 -12.02 7.88 -8.85
C LEU A 88 -12.33 8.69 -7.57
N MET A 89 -11.34 9.44 -7.04
CA MET A 89 -11.53 10.32 -5.88
C MET A 89 -12.48 11.48 -6.16
N VAL A 90 -12.32 12.16 -7.31
CA VAL A 90 -13.12 13.35 -7.64
C VAL A 90 -14.49 13.02 -8.20
N HIS A 91 -14.69 11.81 -8.73
CA HIS A 91 -15.97 11.41 -9.30
C HIS A 91 -17.06 11.28 -8.22
N VAL A 92 -18.06 12.17 -8.32
CA VAL A 92 -19.27 12.16 -7.50
C VAL A 92 -20.22 11.09 -8.02
N GLY A 93 -20.07 9.87 -7.50
CA GLY A 93 -20.92 8.74 -7.85
C GLY A 93 -22.30 8.79 -7.19
N GLN A 94 -23.30 8.18 -7.82
CA GLN A 94 -24.68 8.12 -7.33
C GLN A 94 -24.95 6.95 -6.36
N ARG A 95 -23.99 6.03 -6.24
CA ARG A 95 -24.08 4.83 -5.39
C ARG A 95 -22.86 4.73 -4.45
N PRO A 96 -22.94 3.92 -3.38
CA PRO A 96 -21.87 3.80 -2.39
C PRO A 96 -20.50 3.54 -3.02
N PHE A 97 -19.45 4.16 -2.47
CA PHE A 97 -18.09 4.05 -3.02
C PHE A 97 -17.62 2.59 -3.08
N ALA A 98 -17.89 1.79 -2.03
CA ALA A 98 -17.51 0.39 -1.97
C ALA A 98 -18.07 -0.44 -3.12
N GLU A 99 -19.31 -0.18 -3.57
CA GLU A 99 -19.91 -0.91 -4.70
C GLU A 99 -19.21 -0.57 -6.02
N ARG A 100 -18.89 0.72 -6.24
CA ARG A 100 -18.11 1.16 -7.41
C ARG A 100 -16.71 0.57 -7.39
N PHE A 101 -16.05 0.60 -6.23
CA PHE A 101 -14.71 0.03 -6.06
C PHE A 101 -14.70 -1.48 -6.35
N LYS A 102 -15.67 -2.22 -5.79
CA LYS A 102 -15.84 -3.66 -6.04
C LYS A 102 -16.00 -3.96 -7.53
N ASP A 103 -16.86 -3.23 -8.23
CA ASP A 103 -17.09 -3.45 -9.66
C ASP A 103 -15.84 -3.16 -10.50
N LEU A 104 -15.17 -2.04 -10.22
CA LEU A 104 -13.90 -1.70 -10.87
C LEU A 104 -12.84 -2.78 -10.63
N ARG A 105 -12.67 -3.21 -9.38
CA ARG A 105 -11.70 -4.22 -8.97
C ARG A 105 -11.99 -5.59 -9.60
N ARG A 106 -13.26 -5.94 -9.83
CA ARG A 106 -13.65 -7.23 -10.44
C ARG A 106 -13.20 -7.36 -11.89
N THR A 107 -13.15 -6.26 -12.64
CA THR A 107 -12.77 -6.25 -14.06
C THR A 107 -11.37 -5.72 -14.31
N ALA A 108 -10.67 -5.29 -13.26
CA ALA A 108 -9.37 -4.65 -13.35
C ALA A 108 -8.28 -5.63 -13.79
N ASP A 109 -7.39 -5.18 -14.66
CA ASP A 109 -6.10 -5.84 -14.86
C ASP A 109 -5.16 -5.62 -13.65
N VAL A 110 -3.96 -6.20 -13.69
CA VAL A 110 -2.99 -6.09 -12.58
C VAL A 110 -2.59 -4.64 -12.30
N ALA A 111 -2.37 -3.83 -13.34
CA ALA A 111 -1.95 -2.44 -13.17
C ALA A 111 -3.09 -1.58 -12.60
N GLU A 112 -4.32 -1.85 -13.02
CA GLU A 112 -5.52 -1.21 -12.49
C GLU A 112 -5.77 -1.60 -11.03
N MET A 113 -5.62 -2.88 -10.66
CA MET A 113 -5.70 -3.32 -9.27
C MET A 113 -4.64 -2.63 -8.40
N VAL A 114 -3.40 -2.53 -8.89
CA VAL A 114 -2.33 -1.82 -8.18
C VAL A 114 -2.69 -0.35 -7.96
N ALA A 115 -3.20 0.34 -8.98
CA ALA A 115 -3.63 1.73 -8.84
C ALA A 115 -4.78 1.87 -7.82
N LEU A 116 -5.82 1.03 -7.93
CA LEU A 116 -6.94 1.02 -7.01
C LEU A 116 -6.49 0.80 -5.56
N TYR A 117 -5.67 -0.20 -5.28
CA TYR A 117 -5.26 -0.48 -3.91
C TYR A 117 -4.26 0.55 -3.34
N ARG A 118 -3.42 1.16 -4.17
CA ARG A 118 -2.56 2.29 -3.75
C ARG A 118 -3.38 3.52 -3.32
N GLY A 119 -4.57 3.71 -3.89
CA GLY A 119 -5.47 4.81 -3.54
C GLY A 119 -6.24 4.63 -2.22
N LEU A 120 -6.16 3.47 -1.55
CA LEU A 120 -6.92 3.16 -0.33
C LEU A 120 -6.91 4.26 0.75
N PRO A 121 -5.78 4.92 1.07
CA PRO A 121 -5.76 5.99 2.08
C PRO A 121 -6.56 7.24 1.71
N LEU A 122 -6.92 7.37 0.43
CA LEU A 122 -7.47 8.59 -0.15
C LEU A 122 -8.97 8.49 -0.44
N TYR A 123 -9.53 7.28 -0.34
CA TYR A 123 -10.93 7.02 -0.64
C TYR A 123 -11.84 7.31 0.55
N PRO A 124 -13.10 7.70 0.30
CA PRO A 124 -14.07 7.90 1.36
C PRO A 124 -14.46 6.57 2.00
N ASP A 125 -14.86 6.63 3.28
CA ASP A 125 -15.39 5.49 4.05
C ASP A 125 -14.48 4.23 4.00
N PRO A 126 -13.26 4.31 4.56
CA PRO A 126 -12.28 3.21 4.49
C PRO A 126 -12.80 1.91 5.10
N ALA A 127 -13.64 1.98 6.14
CA ALA A 127 -14.22 0.80 6.77
C ALA A 127 -15.03 -0.06 5.79
N SER A 128 -15.73 0.57 4.84
CA SER A 128 -16.52 -0.13 3.82
C SER A 128 -15.70 -1.00 2.87
N LEU A 129 -14.38 -0.75 2.75
CA LEU A 129 -13.49 -1.47 1.85
C LEU A 129 -12.83 -2.71 2.49
N HIS A 130 -13.11 -3.01 3.77
CA HIS A 130 -12.47 -4.10 4.50
C HIS A 130 -12.52 -5.46 3.78
N PHE A 131 -13.66 -5.79 3.14
CA PHE A 131 -13.79 -7.02 2.39
C PHE A 131 -12.90 -7.04 1.14
N GLU A 132 -12.98 -5.99 0.31
CA GLU A 132 -12.23 -5.89 -0.95
C GLU A 132 -10.71 -5.80 -0.75
N VAL A 133 -10.28 -5.18 0.34
CA VAL A 133 -8.87 -5.20 0.76
C VAL A 133 -8.43 -6.59 1.20
N GLY A 134 -9.32 -7.34 1.89
CA GLY A 134 -9.06 -8.74 2.24
C GLY A 134 -8.92 -9.65 1.02
N GLU A 135 -9.62 -9.35 -0.07
CA GLU A 135 -9.46 -10.06 -1.34
C GLU A 135 -8.13 -9.73 -2.03
N GLY A 136 -7.68 -8.47 -1.98
CA GLY A 136 -6.35 -8.07 -2.47
C GLY A 136 -5.21 -8.73 -1.67
N LEU A 137 -5.28 -8.58 -0.35
CA LEU A 137 -5.01 -9.61 0.68
C LEU A 137 -4.60 -10.98 0.19
N ARG A 138 -5.57 -11.72 -0.36
CA ARG A 138 -5.45 -13.14 -0.68
C ARG A 138 -4.78 -13.42 -2.02
N SER A 139 -4.60 -12.40 -2.87
CA SER A 139 -3.94 -12.53 -4.17
C SER A 139 -2.53 -13.12 -4.06
N THR A 140 -2.14 -13.97 -4.99
CA THR A 140 -0.75 -14.45 -5.17
C THR A 140 0.09 -13.48 -5.99
N ILE A 141 -0.52 -12.44 -6.56
CA ILE A 141 0.15 -11.44 -7.39
C ILE A 141 0.83 -10.44 -6.45
N ARG A 142 2.15 -10.59 -6.29
CA ARG A 142 2.97 -9.77 -5.38
C ARG A 142 2.74 -8.25 -5.55
N PRO A 143 2.73 -7.67 -6.76
CA PRO A 143 2.43 -6.24 -6.92
C PRO A 143 1.09 -5.78 -6.31
N VAL A 144 0.05 -6.62 -6.35
CA VAL A 144 -1.27 -6.31 -5.78
C VAL A 144 -1.22 -6.31 -4.25
N PHE A 145 -0.49 -7.27 -3.66
CA PHE A 145 -0.24 -7.29 -2.22
C PHE A 145 0.55 -6.04 -1.78
N GLU A 146 1.64 -5.74 -2.49
CA GLU A 146 2.51 -4.60 -2.17
C GLU A 146 1.78 -3.25 -2.30
N ALA A 147 0.84 -3.13 -3.24
CA ALA A 147 -0.01 -1.93 -3.37
C ALA A 147 -0.83 -1.63 -2.11
N ILE A 148 -1.15 -2.66 -1.30
CA ILE A 148 -1.87 -2.53 -0.03
C ILE A 148 -0.89 -2.37 1.13
N ALA A 149 0.18 -3.17 1.15
CA ALA A 149 1.06 -3.27 2.31
C ALA A 149 2.15 -2.19 2.36
N HIS A 150 2.66 -1.73 1.21
CA HIS A 150 3.81 -0.85 1.12
C HIS A 150 3.39 0.59 0.88
N HIS A 151 4.04 1.53 1.59
CA HIS A 151 3.86 2.97 1.39
C HIS A 151 2.40 3.45 1.48
N ASN A 152 1.58 2.63 2.15
CA ASN A 152 0.15 2.75 2.24
C ASN A 152 -0.22 2.69 3.73
N PRO A 153 -0.68 3.79 4.33
CA PRO A 153 -1.06 3.82 5.74
C PRO A 153 -2.38 3.10 6.05
N TYR A 154 -3.15 2.66 5.04
CA TYR A 154 -4.45 2.03 5.26
C TYR A 154 -4.40 0.82 6.21
N PRO A 155 -3.46 -0.14 6.08
CA PRO A 155 -3.34 -1.24 7.04
C PRO A 155 -3.02 -0.75 8.46
N ARG A 156 -2.14 0.26 8.60
CA ARG A 156 -1.79 0.85 9.90
C ARG A 156 -3.03 1.39 10.59
N ASP A 157 -3.85 2.11 9.85
CA ASP A 157 -4.96 2.90 10.41
C ASP A 157 -6.25 2.09 10.59
N HIS A 158 -6.44 1.00 9.83
CA HIS A 158 -7.74 0.32 9.76
C HIS A 158 -7.74 -1.17 10.10
N PHE A 159 -6.60 -1.86 10.11
CA PHE A 159 -6.60 -3.28 10.45
C PHE A 159 -6.69 -3.50 11.95
N ASP A 160 -7.46 -4.51 12.36
CA ASP A 160 -7.29 -5.11 13.68
C ASP A 160 -5.93 -5.82 13.78
N GLU A 161 -5.56 -6.21 15.00
CA GLU A 161 -4.27 -6.86 15.28
C GLU A 161 -4.12 -8.18 14.51
N HIS A 162 -5.17 -8.99 14.44
CA HIS A 162 -5.13 -10.29 13.76
C HIS A 162 -4.84 -10.13 12.25
N ARG A 163 -5.59 -9.26 11.56
CA ARG A 163 -5.40 -8.99 10.14
C ARG A 163 -4.04 -8.34 9.87
N TRP A 164 -3.59 -7.44 10.74
CA TRP A 164 -2.26 -6.87 10.68
C TRP A 164 -1.18 -7.96 10.74
N ASN A 165 -1.23 -8.83 11.75
CA ASN A 165 -0.24 -9.89 11.93
C ASN A 165 -0.20 -10.85 10.73
N HIS A 166 -1.37 -11.25 10.23
CA HIS A 166 -1.46 -12.12 9.06
C HIS A 166 -0.98 -11.46 7.76
N MET A 167 -1.14 -10.13 7.61
CA MET A 167 -0.56 -9.41 6.48
C MET A 167 0.97 -9.44 6.54
N ILE A 168 1.57 -9.16 7.69
CA ILE A 168 3.02 -9.17 7.87
C ILE A 168 3.59 -10.58 7.61
N LEU A 169 2.96 -11.62 8.18
CA LEU A 169 3.37 -12.99 7.93
C LEU A 169 3.26 -13.36 6.44
N LYS A 170 2.17 -12.94 5.78
CA LYS A 170 2.01 -13.17 4.34
C LYS A 170 3.10 -12.49 3.52
N ALA A 171 3.50 -11.27 3.85
CA ALA A 171 4.57 -10.56 3.14
C ALA A 171 5.84 -11.42 3.08
N LEU A 172 6.23 -12.03 4.21
CA LEU A 172 7.39 -12.91 4.28
C LEU A 172 7.21 -14.20 3.47
N PHE A 173 6.02 -14.79 3.44
CA PHE A 173 5.75 -15.98 2.62
C PHE A 173 5.88 -15.72 1.12
N ILE A 174 5.53 -14.52 0.65
CA ILE A 174 5.62 -14.14 -0.76
C ILE A 174 6.91 -13.38 -1.11
N GLY A 175 7.83 -13.25 -0.15
CA GLY A 175 9.11 -12.54 -0.33
C GLY A 175 8.96 -11.03 -0.56
N ALA A 176 7.91 -10.41 -0.04
CA ALA A 176 7.79 -8.94 0.02
C ALA A 176 8.58 -8.40 1.23
N PRO A 177 9.41 -7.36 1.06
CA PRO A 177 10.12 -6.74 2.18
C PRO A 177 9.14 -6.10 3.17
N LEU A 178 9.45 -6.14 4.45
CA LEU A 178 8.66 -5.49 5.50
C LEU A 178 9.01 -4.01 5.67
N ALA A 179 10.24 -3.60 5.34
CA ALA A 179 10.70 -2.22 5.55
C ALA A 179 9.77 -1.12 4.96
N PRO A 180 9.12 -1.31 3.78
CA PRO A 180 8.17 -0.32 3.25
C PRO A 180 6.80 -0.28 3.95
N VAL A 181 6.51 -1.20 4.88
CA VAL A 181 5.23 -1.27 5.59
C VAL A 181 5.13 -0.13 6.59
N VAL A 182 4.13 0.73 6.37
CA VAL A 182 3.93 1.93 7.18
C VAL A 182 3.47 1.54 8.59
N GLY A 183 4.20 2.00 9.61
CA GLY A 183 3.85 1.72 11.02
C GLY A 183 4.27 0.35 11.54
N LEU A 184 5.18 -0.36 10.85
CA LEU A 184 5.65 -1.70 11.23
C LEU A 184 6.05 -1.80 12.71
N GLU A 185 6.92 -0.90 13.17
CA GLU A 185 7.40 -0.88 14.56
C GLU A 185 6.33 -0.40 15.53
N ALA A 186 5.59 0.65 15.18
CA ALA A 186 4.54 1.22 16.02
C ALA A 186 3.37 0.25 16.28
N ARG A 187 3.12 -0.68 15.35
CA ARG A 187 2.09 -1.72 15.47
C ARG A 187 2.65 -3.10 15.82
N ALA A 188 3.93 -3.17 16.14
CA ALA A 188 4.53 -4.37 16.68
C ALA A 188 3.79 -4.79 17.96
N ASN A 189 3.55 -6.08 18.12
CA ASN A 189 2.84 -6.65 19.27
C ASN A 189 3.46 -8.00 19.66
N PRO A 190 3.27 -8.47 20.91
CA PRO A 190 3.88 -9.72 21.37
C PRO A 190 3.50 -10.93 20.54
N GLU A 191 2.26 -10.97 20.03
CA GLU A 191 1.80 -12.08 19.20
C GLU A 191 2.49 -12.11 17.84
N LEU A 192 2.62 -10.95 17.19
CA LEU A 192 3.40 -10.82 15.96
C LEU A 192 4.85 -11.27 16.18
N ALA A 193 5.49 -10.85 17.26
CA ALA A 193 6.86 -11.25 17.56
C ALA A 193 7.02 -12.77 17.69
N ARG A 194 6.07 -13.46 18.33
CA ARG A 194 6.06 -14.94 18.41
C ARG A 194 5.86 -15.60 17.05
N ILE A 195 4.87 -15.13 16.28
CA ILE A 195 4.59 -15.62 14.91
C ILE A 195 5.84 -15.51 14.03
N LEU A 196 6.56 -14.39 14.12
CA LEU A 196 7.75 -14.14 13.31
C LEU A 196 8.96 -14.99 13.74
N LEU A 197 9.08 -15.28 15.04
CA LEU A 197 10.08 -16.24 15.52
C LEU A 197 9.77 -17.66 15.07
N ASP A 198 8.51 -18.09 15.12
CA ASP A 198 8.09 -19.41 14.62
C ASP A 198 8.43 -19.53 13.13
N TYR A 199 8.11 -18.50 12.34
CA TYR A 199 8.51 -18.43 10.94
C TYR A 199 10.03 -18.51 10.75
N ALA A 200 10.82 -17.76 11.53
CA ALA A 200 12.28 -17.78 11.43
C ALA A 200 12.86 -19.17 11.73
N GLU A 201 12.34 -19.85 12.75
CA GLU A 201 12.75 -21.21 13.10
C GLU A 201 12.43 -22.22 12.01
N GLU A 202 11.23 -22.15 11.41
CA GLU A 202 10.86 -22.98 10.25
C GLU A 202 11.80 -22.75 9.06
N ARG A 203 12.16 -21.49 8.80
CA ARG A 203 13.10 -21.12 7.72
C ARG A 203 14.49 -21.70 7.96
N TRP A 204 15.03 -21.54 9.17
CA TRP A 204 16.34 -22.07 9.52
C TRP A 204 16.37 -23.60 9.51
N ALA A 205 15.33 -24.27 10.00
CA ALA A 205 15.19 -25.72 9.92
C ALA A 205 15.19 -26.23 8.47
N ALA A 206 14.65 -25.44 7.53
CA ALA A 206 14.68 -25.72 6.10
C ALA A 206 15.99 -25.27 5.40
N GLY A 207 16.98 -24.76 6.13
CA GLY A 207 18.24 -24.25 5.58
C GLY A 207 18.08 -22.98 4.73
N ARG A 208 17.01 -22.21 4.96
CA ARG A 208 16.69 -21.02 4.18
C ARG A 208 16.99 -19.74 4.97
N PRO A 209 17.41 -18.65 4.29
CA PRO A 209 17.67 -17.39 4.97
C PRO A 209 16.37 -16.73 5.47
N VAL A 210 16.54 -15.89 6.49
CA VAL A 210 15.52 -15.01 7.09
C VAL A 210 15.83 -13.56 6.70
N ALA A 211 14.80 -12.80 6.33
CA ALA A 211 14.97 -11.40 5.94
C ALA A 211 15.32 -10.53 7.16
N GLN A 212 16.22 -9.54 6.99
CA GLN A 212 16.67 -8.70 8.10
C GLN A 212 15.56 -7.83 8.69
N ASP A 213 14.64 -7.37 7.84
CA ASP A 213 13.51 -6.54 8.25
C ASP A 213 12.41 -7.32 9.02
N LEU A 214 12.52 -8.66 9.11
CA LEU A 214 11.73 -9.47 10.04
C LEU A 214 11.93 -9.03 11.50
N TRP A 215 13.14 -8.60 11.85
CA TRP A 215 13.48 -8.28 13.22
C TRP A 215 12.91 -6.94 13.70
N LEU A 216 12.54 -6.03 12.79
CA LEU A 216 12.00 -4.71 13.13
C LEU A 216 10.80 -4.81 14.11
N PRO A 217 9.73 -5.59 13.85
CA PRO A 217 8.63 -5.77 14.80
C PRO A 217 8.94 -6.75 15.96
N VAL A 218 10.09 -7.43 15.96
CA VAL A 218 10.50 -8.33 17.06
C VAL A 218 11.28 -7.59 18.14
N ARG A 219 12.14 -6.64 17.74
CA ARG A 219 13.02 -5.85 18.62
C ARG A 219 12.33 -5.27 19.86
N PRO A 220 11.12 -4.66 19.78
CA PRO A 220 10.46 -4.09 20.97
C PRO A 220 10.16 -5.11 22.07
N PHE A 221 10.15 -6.41 21.73
CA PHE A 221 9.83 -7.50 22.65
C PHE A 221 11.05 -8.38 22.97
N ALA A 222 12.26 -7.98 22.57
CA ALA A 222 13.48 -8.78 22.79
C ALA A 222 13.80 -9.04 24.27
N ALA A 223 13.26 -8.22 25.19
CA ALA A 223 13.41 -8.39 26.64
C ALA A 223 12.35 -9.31 27.27
N ASP A 224 11.29 -9.70 26.56
CA ASP A 224 10.32 -10.68 27.04
C ASP A 224 11.05 -12.02 27.25
N PRO A 225 10.94 -12.67 28.42
CA PRO A 225 11.72 -13.89 28.71
C PRO A 225 11.51 -15.04 27.71
N ALA A 226 10.29 -15.21 27.19
CA ALA A 226 9.98 -16.27 26.23
C ALA A 226 10.58 -15.99 24.85
N ILE A 227 10.60 -14.71 24.44
CA ILE A 227 11.23 -14.26 23.20
C ILE A 227 12.76 -14.28 23.34
N ARG A 228 13.28 -13.75 24.45
CA ARG A 228 14.72 -13.65 24.73
C ARG A 228 15.40 -15.00 24.68
N ALA A 229 14.82 -16.02 25.32
CA ALA A 229 15.37 -17.37 25.31
C ALA A 229 15.53 -17.93 23.88
N ARG A 230 14.58 -17.64 22.98
CA ARG A 230 14.63 -18.07 21.58
C ARG A 230 15.68 -17.30 20.78
N LEU A 231 15.79 -15.99 21.00
CA LEU A 231 16.80 -15.15 20.38
C LEU A 231 18.21 -15.56 20.79
N ASP A 232 18.45 -15.81 22.08
CA ASP A 232 19.75 -16.27 22.59
C ASP A 232 20.13 -17.64 22.00
N ALA A 233 19.17 -18.56 21.87
CA ALA A 233 19.38 -19.85 21.22
C ALA A 233 19.74 -19.69 19.73
N ALA A 234 19.11 -18.75 19.03
CA ALA A 234 19.43 -18.44 17.64
C ALA A 234 20.83 -17.83 17.48
N CYS A 235 21.23 -16.92 18.37
CA CYS A 235 22.58 -16.34 18.41
C CYS A 235 23.63 -17.41 18.71
N ALA A 236 23.41 -18.27 19.71
CA ALA A 236 24.32 -19.36 20.05
C ALA A 236 24.50 -20.37 18.90
N ALA A 237 23.46 -20.57 18.09
CA ALA A 237 23.51 -21.40 16.88
C ALA A 237 24.11 -20.69 15.65
N GLY A 238 24.55 -19.43 15.77
CA GLY A 238 25.09 -18.63 14.66
C GLY A 238 24.05 -18.27 13.59
N ARG A 239 22.75 -18.34 13.90
CA ARG A 239 21.64 -18.08 12.96
C ARG A 239 21.19 -16.62 12.95
N LEU A 240 21.53 -15.89 14.01
CA LEU A 240 21.20 -14.50 14.24
C LEU A 240 22.42 -13.79 14.82
N HIS A 241 22.64 -12.54 14.41
CA HIS A 241 23.64 -11.66 15.01
C HIS A 241 22.93 -10.62 15.89
N GLU A 242 23.49 -10.28 17.06
CA GLU A 242 22.87 -9.33 17.98
C GLU A 242 22.63 -7.94 17.36
N GLU A 243 23.45 -7.53 16.38
CA GLU A 243 23.26 -6.28 15.62
C GLU A 243 21.90 -6.23 14.89
N ALA A 244 21.31 -7.38 14.56
CA ALA A 244 19.97 -7.43 13.97
C ALA A 244 18.87 -7.09 14.99
N LEU A 245 19.19 -7.08 16.29
CA LEU A 245 18.29 -6.80 17.41
C LEU A 245 18.49 -5.39 18.03
N SER A 246 19.51 -4.66 17.59
CA SER A 246 19.73 -3.23 17.92
C SER A 246 19.05 -2.32 16.90
#